data_AF-A0A9N9RRI3-F1
#
_entry.id   AF-A0A9N9RRI3-F1
#
_cell.length_a   1.000
_cell.length_b   1.000
_cell.length_c   1.000
_cell.angle_alpha   90.00
_cell.angle_beta   90.00
_cell.angle_gamma   90.00
#
_symmetry.space_group_name_H-M   'P 1'
#
loop_
_entity.id
_entity.type
_entity.pdbx_description
1 polymer ?
#
loop_
_entity_poly.entity_id
_entity_poly.type
_entity_poly.pdbx_seq_one_letter_code
_entity_poly.pdbx_strand_id
1 'polypeptide(L)'
;MFRITKLKSFNNLFKSIGNRNAGINSIFRSLISSSPKHFTNEENKASKYTTFEDMTAIRRIEAQKSLLVQVNSEKSHKELCSYCSQFGKLRSSFYYNLSEDLNFILLEFDEISGCEEALRSSSFNEDHPAIPVISPFLWFKARDSSKPKSVDKNKEVPNLIHQEVKCLDENKLDEILTSAETIDDQILILHRLTQLNELGIRIRYLAGHQLEMALNGMFPKIQACLFGSSVNGFGKIGCDLDLILRLNDDCGDITGSRLIYHTKMSRLNGRSQTQRQMEVIGDLMHIFLPAINNVRKILNARVPIIKYNHECLDLDIDFSMSNMTGFYMSELLYLYGEIDERVRPLVFCLRKWASVVGLTNSSSPGRWITNFSLTVMVLFFLQNVKNPILPSMSVLTKSASPNDIRVTDDNINCTFLRDLNKLSFKIENTESLHHLLLQFFEFYSTFNFQQNGISLIEGRPIVKPDHSAIWITNPLEPLLNVSKNVSYEELEKLKLETRNAAWILESTIDKNKDPSSWGLMSLLRSKKRVVKPEMFFKSRIVDVTDLFKDDSIKDYDNISYKNTAIKSAVKQIQKSTQREITKLMKNI
;
A
#
# COMPACT_ATOMS: atom_id res chain seq x y z
N MET A 1 -34.32 -10.10 31.23
CA MET A 1 -35.31 -9.20 30.60
C MET A 1 -34.88 -7.76 30.84
N PHE A 2 -33.94 -7.24 30.03
CA PHE A 2 -33.77 -5.83 29.63
C PHE A 2 -32.77 -5.84 28.45
N ARG A 3 -33.06 -5.04 27.43
CA ARG A 3 -32.73 -5.22 26.01
C ARG A 3 -31.25 -5.04 25.66
N ILE A 4 -30.61 -6.11 25.16
CA ILE A 4 -29.43 -6.05 24.28
C ILE A 4 -29.94 -5.91 22.85
N THR A 5 -30.08 -4.66 22.39
CA THR A 5 -30.32 -4.33 20.98
C THR A 5 -29.50 -3.10 20.62
N LYS A 6 -28.25 -3.31 20.18
CA LYS A 6 -27.45 -2.41 19.34
C LYS A 6 -26.13 -3.11 18.95
N LEU A 7 -26.20 -4.01 17.98
CA LEU A 7 -25.04 -4.59 17.27
C LEU A 7 -25.50 -5.23 15.94
N LYS A 8 -26.36 -4.53 15.19
CA LYS A 8 -26.95 -5.00 13.92
C LYS A 8 -26.66 -4.13 12.69
N SER A 9 -25.86 -3.07 12.76
CA SER A 9 -25.82 -2.08 11.66
C SER A 9 -24.60 -2.10 10.74
N PHE A 10 -23.59 -2.96 10.92
CA PHE A 10 -22.46 -3.02 9.96
C PHE A 10 -22.66 -4.06 8.85
N ASN A 11 -23.30 -5.20 9.15
CA ASN A 11 -23.32 -6.35 8.22
C ASN A 11 -24.45 -6.33 7.16
N ASN A 12 -25.43 -5.43 7.28
CA ASN A 12 -26.52 -5.30 6.29
C ASN A 12 -26.27 -4.18 5.26
N LEU A 13 -25.13 -3.49 5.32
CA LEU A 13 -24.88 -2.27 4.56
C LEU A 13 -24.70 -2.50 3.04
N PHE A 14 -24.36 -3.72 2.62
CA PHE A 14 -24.11 -4.05 1.21
C PHE A 14 -25.19 -4.91 0.51
N LYS A 15 -26.22 -5.37 1.24
CA LYS A 15 -27.26 -6.28 0.68
C LYS A 15 -28.66 -5.63 0.48
N SER A 16 -28.82 -4.32 0.61
CA SER A 16 -30.13 -3.65 0.41
C SER A 16 -30.03 -2.34 -0.39
N ILE A 17 -29.75 -2.44 -1.68
CA ILE A 17 -29.96 -1.34 -2.63
C ILE A 17 -31.45 -1.32 -3.00
N GLY A 18 -32.24 -0.67 -2.17
CA GLY A 18 -33.69 -0.61 -2.30
C GLY A 18 -34.34 0.55 -1.55
N ASN A 19 -33.64 1.67 -1.36
CA ASN A 19 -34.22 3.01 -1.12
C ASN A 19 -33.11 4.05 -1.02
N ARG A 20 -32.92 4.87 -2.07
CA ARG A 20 -31.68 5.63 -2.35
C ARG A 20 -31.31 6.70 -1.30
N ASN A 21 -32.27 7.30 -0.57
CA ASN A 21 -31.95 8.42 0.33
C ASN A 21 -31.86 8.05 1.83
N ALA A 22 -32.54 6.98 2.27
CA ALA A 22 -32.50 6.55 3.68
C ALA A 22 -31.26 5.69 4.01
N GLY A 23 -30.79 4.90 3.05
CA GLY A 23 -29.60 4.06 3.21
C GLY A 23 -28.31 4.86 3.33
N ILE A 24 -28.15 5.92 2.53
CA ILE A 24 -26.95 6.76 2.51
C ILE A 24 -26.79 7.55 3.81
N ASN A 25 -27.87 8.12 4.36
CA ASN A 25 -27.83 8.82 5.65
C ASN A 25 -27.52 7.89 6.84
N SER A 26 -27.90 6.60 6.75
CA SER A 26 -27.52 5.57 7.73
C SER A 26 -26.04 5.20 7.62
N ILE A 27 -25.52 5.05 6.40
CA ILE A 27 -24.10 4.83 6.11
C ILE A 27 -23.27 6.01 6.63
N PHE A 28 -23.70 7.23 6.34
CA PHE A 28 -23.08 8.48 6.75
C PHE A 28 -22.95 8.59 8.28
N ARG A 29 -24.05 8.36 9.02
CA ARG A 29 -24.03 8.35 10.50
C ARG A 29 -23.19 7.21 11.07
N SER A 30 -23.16 6.04 10.42
CA SER A 30 -22.32 4.90 10.84
C SER A 30 -20.84 5.17 10.61
N LEU A 31 -20.47 5.73 9.45
CA LEU A 31 -19.08 6.05 9.10
C LEU A 31 -18.53 7.18 9.99
N ILE A 32 -19.34 8.19 10.31
CA ILE A 32 -18.96 9.31 11.19
C ILE A 32 -18.87 8.89 12.66
N SER A 33 -19.78 8.04 13.13
CA SER A 33 -19.77 7.55 14.52
C SER A 33 -18.75 6.44 14.79
N SER A 34 -18.25 5.76 13.74
CA SER A 34 -17.11 4.85 13.84
C SER A 34 -15.79 5.60 13.65
N SER A 35 -15.33 6.29 14.68
CA SER A 35 -13.89 6.34 14.93
C SER A 35 -13.39 4.88 15.00
N PRO A 36 -12.18 4.55 14.53
CA PRO A 36 -11.60 3.24 14.78
C PRO A 36 -11.40 3.09 16.28
N LYS A 37 -12.43 2.60 16.97
CA LYS A 37 -12.24 1.99 18.27
C LYS A 37 -11.51 0.70 17.95
N HIS A 38 -10.18 0.75 18.04
CA HIS A 38 -9.42 -0.44 18.39
C HIS A 38 -10.19 -1.16 19.48
N PHE A 39 -10.37 -2.47 19.33
CA PHE A 39 -11.07 -3.32 20.30
C PHE A 39 -10.56 -3.02 21.72
N THR A 40 -11.29 -2.16 22.43
CA THR A 40 -11.08 -1.90 23.85
C THR A 40 -11.88 -2.96 24.58
N ASN A 41 -11.20 -4.00 25.03
CA ASN A 41 -11.67 -4.72 26.20
C ASN A 41 -11.55 -3.75 27.39
N GLU A 42 -12.72 -3.49 27.98
CA GLU A 42 -13.03 -3.10 29.36
C GLU A 42 -12.05 -2.22 30.16
N GLU A 43 -12.64 -1.13 30.68
CA GLU A 43 -12.24 -0.34 31.85
C GLU A 43 -11.06 0.65 31.73
N ASN A 44 -11.42 1.94 31.54
CA ASN A 44 -10.78 3.13 32.11
C ASN A 44 -9.28 3.05 32.48
N LYS A 45 -8.42 2.85 31.47
CA LYS A 45 -7.03 3.32 31.47
C LYS A 45 -6.85 4.17 30.22
N ALA A 46 -6.28 5.37 30.38
CA ALA A 46 -5.89 6.23 29.26
C ALA A 46 -5.20 5.36 28.19
N SER A 47 -5.76 5.33 26.98
CA SER A 47 -5.28 4.44 25.92
C SER A 47 -3.82 4.76 25.61
N LYS A 48 -2.92 3.91 26.09
CA LYS A 48 -1.48 4.04 25.90
C LYS A 48 -1.19 3.97 24.39
N TYR A 49 -0.49 4.97 23.86
CA TYR A 49 -0.01 4.94 22.47
C TYR A 49 0.70 3.60 22.17
N THR A 50 0.35 2.95 21.07
CA THR A 50 0.98 1.69 20.63
C THR A 50 2.09 2.03 19.65
N THR A 51 3.32 1.64 19.99
CA THR A 51 4.49 1.90 19.15
C THR A 51 4.40 1.15 17.82
N PHE A 52 5.14 1.61 16.82
CA PHE A 52 5.23 0.92 15.53
C PHE A 52 5.74 -0.53 15.69
N GLU A 53 6.76 -0.74 16.52
CA GLU A 53 7.32 -2.07 16.81
C GLU A 53 6.25 -2.98 17.44
N ASP A 54 5.53 -2.50 18.46
CA ASP A 54 4.45 -3.27 19.10
C ASP A 54 3.33 -3.59 18.09
N MET A 55 2.92 -2.62 17.27
CA MET A 55 1.91 -2.82 16.23
C MET A 55 2.34 -3.92 15.25
N THR A 56 3.56 -3.83 14.72
CA THR A 56 4.07 -4.84 13.79
C THR A 56 4.21 -6.22 14.44
N ALA A 57 4.64 -6.29 15.71
CA ALA A 57 4.74 -7.55 16.45
C ALA A 57 3.37 -8.21 16.66
N ILE A 58 2.36 -7.43 17.06
CA ILE A 58 0.98 -7.90 17.21
C ILE A 58 0.46 -8.45 15.88
N ARG A 59 0.62 -7.71 14.78
CA ARG A 59 0.12 -8.16 13.46
C ARG A 59 0.84 -9.41 12.93
N ARG A 60 2.13 -9.59 13.24
CA ARG A 60 2.85 -10.83 12.92
C ARG A 60 2.32 -12.03 13.71
N ILE A 61 2.03 -11.87 14.99
CA ILE A 61 1.42 -12.93 15.82
C ILE A 61 0.02 -13.26 15.29
N GLU A 62 -0.77 -12.27 14.89
CA GLU A 62 -2.08 -12.49 14.26
C GLU A 62 -1.96 -13.33 12.98
N ALA A 63 -0.96 -13.06 12.13
CA ALA A 63 -0.70 -13.87 10.93
C ALA A 63 -0.29 -15.31 11.25
N GLN A 64 0.51 -15.54 12.30
CA GLN A 64 0.86 -16.90 12.77
C GLN A 64 -0.35 -17.68 13.29
N LYS A 65 -1.39 -16.98 13.76
CA LYS A 65 -2.65 -17.54 14.22
C LYS A 65 -3.69 -17.69 13.10
N SER A 66 -3.34 -17.35 11.85
CA SER A 66 -4.31 -17.23 10.76
C SER A 66 -4.11 -18.27 9.65
N LEU A 67 -5.23 -18.73 9.09
CA LEU A 67 -5.28 -19.57 7.89
C LEU A 67 -6.19 -18.93 6.85
N LEU A 68 -5.75 -18.93 5.59
CA LEU A 68 -6.62 -18.56 4.48
C LEU A 68 -7.15 -19.82 3.81
N VAL A 69 -8.47 -19.98 3.83
CA VAL A 69 -9.14 -21.16 3.30
C VAL A 69 -9.98 -20.79 2.09
N GLN A 70 -9.67 -21.36 0.93
CA GLN A 70 -10.52 -21.29 -0.25
C GLN A 70 -11.77 -22.16 -0.04
N VAL A 71 -12.94 -21.58 -0.31
CA VAL A 71 -14.24 -22.21 -0.11
C VAL A 71 -15.11 -22.07 -1.36
N ASN A 72 -16.11 -22.93 -1.52
CA ASN A 72 -17.04 -22.84 -2.65
C ASN A 72 -17.91 -21.59 -2.60
N SER A 73 -18.30 -21.12 -1.40
CA SER A 73 -19.12 -19.92 -1.23
C SER A 73 -19.11 -19.43 0.22
N GLU A 74 -19.67 -18.24 0.46
CA GLU A 74 -20.00 -17.68 1.78
C GLU A 74 -20.71 -18.71 2.70
N LYS A 75 -21.54 -19.58 2.13
CA LYS A 75 -22.35 -20.56 2.89
C LYS A 75 -21.50 -21.63 3.58
N SER A 76 -20.27 -21.86 3.13
CA SER A 76 -19.34 -22.83 3.73
C SER A 76 -18.81 -22.40 5.10
N HIS A 77 -19.00 -21.12 5.49
CA HIS A 77 -18.47 -20.55 6.73
C HIS A 77 -18.79 -21.38 7.99
N LYS A 78 -20.06 -21.71 8.23
CA LYS A 78 -20.45 -22.43 9.46
C LYS A 78 -19.83 -23.83 9.54
N GLU A 79 -19.77 -24.53 8.41
CA GLU A 79 -19.19 -25.86 8.36
C GLU A 79 -17.67 -25.80 8.56
N LEU A 80 -17.01 -24.87 7.88
CA LEU A 80 -15.58 -24.63 8.02
C LEU A 80 -15.21 -24.29 9.47
N CYS A 81 -15.91 -23.32 10.08
CA CYS A 81 -15.64 -22.97 11.47
C CYS A 81 -15.91 -24.14 12.43
N SER A 82 -17.00 -24.90 12.22
CA SER A 82 -17.28 -26.08 13.04
C SER A 82 -16.18 -27.14 12.94
N TYR A 83 -15.62 -27.34 11.75
CA TYR A 83 -14.50 -28.24 11.52
C TYR A 83 -13.22 -27.73 12.17
N CYS A 84 -12.82 -26.49 11.89
CA CYS A 84 -11.60 -25.90 12.45
C CYS A 84 -11.65 -25.75 13.99
N SER A 85 -12.85 -25.66 14.58
CA SER A 85 -13.03 -25.62 16.05
C SER A 85 -12.57 -26.89 16.77
N GLN A 86 -12.22 -27.96 16.05
CA GLN A 86 -11.62 -29.15 16.68
C GLN A 86 -10.12 -28.99 16.96
N PHE A 87 -9.44 -28.09 16.24
CA PHE A 87 -8.00 -27.85 16.38
C PHE A 87 -7.70 -26.74 17.40
N GLY A 88 -8.62 -25.79 17.57
CA GLY A 88 -8.50 -24.72 18.54
C GLY A 88 -9.71 -23.78 18.52
N LYS A 89 -9.79 -22.89 19.50
CA LYS A 89 -10.85 -21.87 19.55
C LYS A 89 -10.60 -20.79 18.49
N LEU A 90 -11.64 -20.45 17.75
CA LEU A 90 -11.60 -19.41 16.71
C LEU A 90 -11.94 -18.04 17.31
N ARG A 91 -11.11 -17.04 17.02
CA ARG A 91 -11.27 -15.66 17.45
C ARG A 91 -12.12 -14.85 16.47
N SER A 92 -11.79 -14.94 15.19
CA SER A 92 -12.45 -14.15 14.14
C SER A 92 -12.43 -14.85 12.78
N SER A 93 -13.32 -14.43 11.90
CA SER A 93 -13.41 -14.93 10.54
C SER A 93 -13.78 -13.82 9.56
N PHE A 94 -13.02 -13.68 8.48
CA PHE A 94 -13.23 -12.67 7.45
C PHE A 94 -13.50 -13.34 6.10
N TYR A 95 -14.48 -12.82 5.37
CA TYR A 95 -14.83 -13.30 4.03
C TYR A 95 -14.55 -12.23 2.98
N TYR A 96 -13.97 -12.67 1.88
CA TYR A 96 -13.86 -11.89 0.64
C TYR A 96 -13.87 -12.80 -0.58
N ASN A 97 -14.14 -12.21 -1.73
CA ASN A 97 -14.11 -12.89 -3.01
C ASN A 97 -13.34 -12.06 -4.05
N LEU A 98 -12.64 -12.73 -4.95
CA LEU A 98 -11.89 -12.09 -6.03
C LEU A 98 -12.66 -12.15 -7.36
N SER A 99 -13.37 -13.24 -7.61
CA SER A 99 -14.28 -13.47 -8.73
C SER A 99 -15.52 -14.23 -8.23
N GLU A 100 -16.43 -14.60 -9.13
CA GLU A 100 -17.62 -15.41 -8.75
C GLU A 100 -17.22 -16.79 -8.17
N ASP A 101 -16.13 -17.37 -8.69
CA ASP A 101 -15.67 -18.71 -8.33
C ASP A 101 -14.57 -18.73 -7.24
N LEU A 102 -13.93 -17.58 -6.99
CA LEU A 102 -12.81 -17.48 -6.03
C LEU A 102 -13.28 -16.82 -4.73
N ASN A 103 -13.69 -17.66 -3.78
CA ASN A 103 -14.18 -17.25 -2.46
C ASN A 103 -13.21 -17.71 -1.36
N PHE A 104 -12.86 -16.80 -0.45
CA PHE A 104 -11.89 -17.08 0.61
C PHE A 104 -12.44 -16.70 1.98
N ILE A 105 -12.09 -17.50 2.99
CA ILE A 105 -12.32 -17.20 4.40
C ILE A 105 -10.98 -17.20 5.12
N LEU A 106 -10.61 -16.04 5.68
CA LEU A 106 -9.49 -15.93 6.61
C LEU A 106 -10.00 -16.29 8.00
N LEU A 107 -9.46 -17.34 8.61
CA LEU A 107 -9.76 -17.76 9.98
C LEU A 107 -8.60 -17.36 10.88
N GLU A 108 -8.91 -16.80 12.06
CA GLU A 108 -7.92 -16.54 13.10
C GLU A 108 -8.27 -17.35 14.36
N PHE A 109 -7.28 -18.08 14.88
CA PHE A 109 -7.37 -18.79 16.15
C PHE A 109 -7.00 -17.88 17.34
N ASP A 110 -7.48 -18.22 18.54
CA ASP A 110 -7.04 -17.56 19.78
C ASP A 110 -5.54 -17.83 20.04
N GLU A 111 -5.04 -19.03 19.70
CA GLU A 111 -3.68 -19.50 19.97
C GLU A 111 -2.97 -20.01 18.70
N ILE A 112 -1.63 -19.85 18.65
CA ILE A 112 -0.80 -20.30 17.52
C ILE A 112 -0.88 -21.83 17.37
N SER A 113 -0.91 -22.56 18.48
CA SER A 113 -0.99 -24.03 18.48
C SER A 113 -2.21 -24.58 17.73
N GLY A 114 -3.35 -23.88 17.78
CA GLY A 114 -4.55 -24.29 17.04
C GLY A 114 -4.38 -24.18 15.52
N CYS A 115 -3.68 -23.13 15.07
CA CYS A 115 -3.31 -22.95 13.66
C CYS A 115 -2.32 -24.03 13.21
N GLU A 116 -1.28 -24.29 14.00
CA GLU A 116 -0.30 -25.34 13.69
C GLU A 116 -0.92 -26.73 13.64
N GLU A 117 -1.82 -27.06 14.57
CA GLU A 117 -2.48 -28.37 14.60
C GLU A 117 -3.40 -28.56 13.38
N ALA A 118 -4.11 -27.50 12.97
CA ALA A 118 -4.90 -27.51 11.75
C ALA A 118 -4.02 -27.75 10.50
N LEU A 119 -2.84 -27.13 10.44
CA LEU A 119 -1.87 -27.36 9.36
C LEU A 119 -1.29 -28.79 9.39
N ARG A 120 -0.90 -29.30 10.56
CA ARG A 120 -0.39 -30.67 10.72
C ARG A 120 -1.43 -31.73 10.34
N SER A 121 -2.70 -31.45 10.59
CA SER A 121 -3.84 -32.32 10.26
C SER A 121 -4.29 -32.21 8.80
N SER A 122 -3.76 -31.25 8.03
CA SER A 122 -4.11 -31.06 6.62
C SER A 122 -3.39 -32.06 5.71
N SER A 123 -4.07 -32.51 4.66
CA SER A 123 -3.52 -33.44 3.68
C SER A 123 -3.19 -32.73 2.37
N PHE A 124 -2.22 -33.27 1.62
CA PHE A 124 -1.98 -32.84 0.24
C PHE A 124 -3.08 -33.36 -0.69
N ASN A 125 -3.26 -32.69 -1.84
CA ASN A 125 -4.20 -33.13 -2.85
C ASN A 125 -3.68 -34.41 -3.53
N GLU A 126 -4.47 -35.48 -3.50
CA GLU A 126 -4.16 -36.77 -4.15
C GLU A 126 -4.61 -36.82 -5.62
N ASP A 127 -5.57 -35.96 -6.00
CA ASP A 127 -6.23 -35.99 -7.32
C ASP A 127 -5.37 -35.36 -8.44
N HIS A 128 -4.41 -34.51 -8.08
CA HIS A 128 -3.50 -33.84 -9.02
C HIS A 128 -2.05 -33.88 -8.54
N PRO A 129 -1.06 -34.11 -9.42
CA PRO A 129 0.34 -34.04 -9.06
C PRO A 129 0.70 -32.60 -8.67
N ALA A 130 0.84 -32.35 -7.38
CA ALA A 130 1.18 -31.06 -6.81
C ALA A 130 2.47 -31.14 -6.00
N ILE A 131 3.17 -30.02 -5.87
CA ILE A 131 4.37 -29.90 -5.04
C ILE A 131 3.93 -29.91 -3.56
N PRO A 132 4.45 -30.83 -2.71
CA PRO A 132 4.00 -30.98 -1.34
C PRO A 132 4.64 -29.93 -0.42
N VAL A 133 4.15 -28.68 -0.51
CA VAL A 133 4.58 -27.56 0.36
C VAL A 133 3.49 -27.22 1.36
N ILE A 134 3.88 -27.16 2.64
CA ILE A 134 3.00 -26.68 3.71
C ILE A 134 2.99 -25.15 3.70
N SER A 135 1.80 -24.55 3.67
CA SER A 135 1.61 -23.11 3.69
C SER A 135 0.31 -22.76 4.42
N PRO A 136 0.08 -21.49 4.82
CA PRO A 136 -1.16 -21.09 5.49
C PRO A 136 -2.37 -21.00 4.53
N PHE A 137 -2.19 -21.38 3.25
CA PHE A 137 -3.22 -21.37 2.22
C PHE A 137 -3.74 -22.79 2.02
N LEU A 138 -5.03 -22.98 2.32
CA LEU A 138 -5.70 -24.28 2.30
C LEU A 138 -6.97 -24.23 1.46
N TRP A 139 -7.44 -25.39 1.00
CA TRP A 139 -8.72 -25.54 0.31
C TRP A 139 -9.66 -26.37 1.18
N PHE A 140 -10.91 -25.94 1.31
CA PHE A 140 -11.91 -26.72 2.06
C PHE A 140 -12.65 -27.67 1.12
N LYS A 141 -12.25 -28.95 1.13
CA LYS A 141 -12.88 -29.99 0.31
C LYS A 141 -14.35 -30.17 0.71
N ALA A 142 -15.24 -30.22 -0.29
CA ALA A 142 -16.63 -30.59 -0.05
C ALA A 142 -16.69 -32.02 0.50
N ARG A 143 -17.55 -32.25 1.51
CA ARG A 143 -17.76 -33.59 2.04
C ARG A 143 -18.29 -34.51 0.95
N ASP A 144 -17.82 -35.76 0.95
CA ASP A 144 -18.50 -36.83 0.22
C ASP A 144 -19.95 -36.95 0.72
N SER A 145 -20.89 -36.95 -0.22
CA SER A 145 -22.34 -37.00 0.03
C SER A 145 -22.80 -38.26 0.81
N SER A 146 -21.91 -39.22 1.04
CA SER A 146 -22.15 -40.48 1.76
C SER A 146 -21.94 -40.39 3.27
N LYS A 147 -21.31 -39.34 3.81
CA LYS A 147 -21.06 -39.19 5.26
C LYS A 147 -22.07 -38.23 5.92
N PRO A 148 -22.63 -38.58 7.10
CA PRO A 148 -23.62 -37.75 7.78
C PRO A 148 -23.01 -36.39 8.22
N LYS A 149 -23.84 -35.34 8.17
CA LYS A 149 -23.48 -34.00 8.65
C LYS A 149 -23.31 -34.00 10.18
N SER A 150 -22.10 -34.23 10.68
CA SER A 150 -21.76 -33.88 12.06
C SER A 150 -21.48 -32.37 12.12
N VAL A 151 -22.54 -31.57 12.08
CA VAL A 151 -22.46 -30.16 12.49
C VAL A 151 -22.94 -30.13 13.92
N ASP A 152 -22.00 -29.95 14.84
CA ASP A 152 -22.31 -29.79 16.25
C ASP A 152 -22.96 -28.41 16.40
N LYS A 153 -24.30 -28.36 16.39
CA LYS A 153 -25.09 -27.11 16.33
C LYS A 153 -24.89 -26.19 17.56
N ASN A 154 -24.15 -26.66 18.56
CA ASN A 154 -23.98 -26.01 19.86
C ASN A 154 -22.61 -25.34 20.05
N LYS A 155 -21.70 -25.36 19.07
CA LYS A 155 -20.43 -24.61 19.17
C LYS A 155 -20.64 -23.14 18.77
N GLU A 156 -20.20 -22.22 19.62
CA GLU A 156 -20.17 -20.78 19.28
C GLU A 156 -19.20 -20.57 18.12
N VAL A 157 -19.73 -20.09 16.99
CA VAL A 157 -18.96 -19.78 15.78
C VAL A 157 -18.76 -18.26 15.71
N PRO A 158 -17.54 -17.76 15.43
CA PRO A 158 -17.33 -16.32 15.26
C PRO A 158 -18.20 -15.76 14.13
N ASN A 159 -18.61 -14.50 14.27
CA ASN A 159 -19.35 -13.82 13.21
C ASN A 159 -18.48 -13.66 11.96
N LEU A 160 -19.09 -13.87 10.80
CA LEU A 160 -18.45 -13.61 9.52
C LEU A 160 -18.39 -12.10 9.26
N ILE A 161 -17.18 -11.58 9.12
CA ILE A 161 -16.91 -10.18 8.82
C ILE A 161 -16.70 -10.05 7.31
N HIS A 162 -17.48 -9.18 6.66
CA HIS A 162 -17.34 -8.89 5.24
C HIS A 162 -16.52 -7.62 5.04
N GLN A 163 -15.39 -7.74 4.35
CA GLN A 163 -14.57 -6.60 3.95
C GLN A 163 -14.05 -6.81 2.54
N GLU A 164 -14.07 -5.75 1.74
CA GLU A 164 -13.54 -5.80 0.38
C GLU A 164 -12.02 -5.64 0.40
N VAL A 165 -11.32 -6.41 -0.43
CA VAL A 165 -9.87 -6.29 -0.66
C VAL A 165 -9.58 -5.39 -1.87
N LYS A 166 -10.61 -5.11 -2.67
CA LYS A 166 -10.54 -4.28 -3.88
C LYS A 166 -10.93 -2.84 -3.58
N CYS A 167 -10.40 -1.91 -4.37
CA CYS A 167 -10.79 -0.50 -4.32
C CYS A 167 -12.29 -0.35 -4.63
N LEU A 168 -12.94 0.55 -3.90
CA LEU A 168 -14.31 0.94 -4.18
C LEU A 168 -14.43 1.54 -5.60
N ASP A 169 -15.53 1.22 -6.29
CA ASP A 169 -15.84 1.84 -7.58
C ASP A 169 -15.91 3.38 -7.46
N GLU A 170 -15.27 4.07 -8.40
CA GLU A 170 -15.14 5.53 -8.39
C GLU A 170 -16.49 6.23 -8.45
N ASN A 171 -17.50 5.69 -9.16
CA ASN A 171 -18.81 6.32 -9.23
C ASN A 171 -19.55 6.19 -7.89
N LYS A 172 -19.43 5.05 -7.22
CA LYS A 172 -19.99 4.86 -5.87
C LYS A 172 -19.32 5.78 -4.86
N LEU A 173 -17.99 5.92 -4.92
CA LEU A 173 -17.26 6.84 -4.06
C LEU A 173 -17.75 8.29 -4.25
N ASP A 174 -17.86 8.71 -5.51
CA ASP A 174 -18.39 10.02 -5.90
C ASP A 174 -19.80 10.27 -5.36
N GLU A 175 -20.71 9.29 -5.47
CA GLU A 175 -22.08 9.39 -4.94
C GLU A 175 -22.07 9.62 -3.41
N ILE A 176 -21.23 8.87 -2.69
CA ILE A 176 -21.15 8.99 -1.22
C ILE A 176 -20.54 10.35 -0.83
N LEU A 177 -19.47 10.79 -1.48
CA LEU A 177 -18.83 12.08 -1.18
C LEU A 177 -19.76 13.26 -1.47
N THR A 178 -20.57 13.16 -2.53
CA THR A 178 -21.55 14.20 -2.89
C THR A 178 -22.64 14.34 -1.82
N SER A 179 -22.97 13.24 -1.14
CA SER A 179 -24.02 13.21 -0.10
C SER A 179 -23.63 13.86 1.23
N ALA A 180 -22.35 14.17 1.43
CA ALA A 180 -21.85 14.72 2.69
C ALA A 180 -22.42 16.12 3.03
N GLU A 181 -22.24 16.55 4.28
CA GLU A 181 -22.71 17.86 4.76
C GLU A 181 -21.65 18.95 4.64
N THR A 182 -20.40 18.62 4.97
CA THR A 182 -19.26 19.54 4.92
C THR A 182 -18.08 19.02 4.10
N ILE A 183 -17.13 19.89 3.75
CA ILE A 183 -15.87 19.49 3.09
C ILE A 183 -15.03 18.61 4.04
N ASP A 184 -15.02 18.91 5.33
CA ASP A 184 -14.38 18.09 6.35
C ASP A 184 -14.93 16.66 6.35
N ASP A 185 -16.26 16.49 6.27
CA ASP A 185 -16.88 15.17 6.16
C ASP A 185 -16.47 14.46 4.87
N GLN A 186 -16.39 15.16 3.74
CA GLN A 186 -15.92 14.57 2.47
C GLN A 186 -14.50 14.03 2.59
N ILE A 187 -13.60 14.79 3.21
CA ILE A 187 -12.21 14.39 3.43
C ILE A 187 -12.15 13.15 4.35
N LEU A 188 -12.91 13.16 5.45
CA LEU A 188 -12.97 12.03 6.39
C LEU A 188 -13.57 10.78 5.76
N ILE A 189 -14.62 10.91 4.96
CA ILE A 189 -15.26 9.80 4.25
C ILE A 189 -14.30 9.22 3.21
N LEU A 190 -13.65 10.08 2.41
CA LEU A 190 -12.64 9.65 1.43
C LEU A 190 -11.56 8.82 2.13
N HIS A 191 -11.01 9.32 3.24
CA HIS A 191 -10.02 8.60 4.03
C HIS A 191 -10.55 7.25 4.52
N ARG A 192 -11.70 7.23 5.19
CA ARG A 192 -12.26 6.01 5.78
C ARG A 192 -12.58 4.92 4.76
N LEU A 193 -13.06 5.30 3.58
CA LEU A 193 -13.44 4.36 2.52
C LEU A 193 -12.25 3.85 1.68
N THR A 194 -11.12 4.57 1.69
CA THR A 194 -9.97 4.23 0.84
C THR A 194 -8.76 3.71 1.62
N GLN A 195 -8.66 3.99 2.92
CA GLN A 195 -7.59 3.43 3.78
C GLN A 195 -7.64 1.90 3.83
N LEU A 196 -6.49 1.27 4.11
CA LEU A 196 -6.44 -0.16 4.38
C LEU A 196 -7.39 -0.55 5.52
N ASN A 197 -8.25 -1.53 5.27
CA ASN A 197 -9.12 -2.11 6.28
C ASN A 197 -8.40 -3.26 7.02
N GLU A 198 -9.04 -3.76 8.09
CA GLU A 198 -8.46 -4.83 8.93
C GLU A 198 -8.11 -6.08 8.13
N LEU A 199 -8.99 -6.54 7.24
CA LEU A 199 -8.71 -7.67 6.37
C LEU A 199 -7.49 -7.42 5.48
N GLY A 200 -7.43 -6.25 4.84
CA GLY A 200 -6.32 -5.82 3.99
C GLY A 200 -4.98 -5.78 4.73
N ILE A 201 -4.98 -5.42 6.02
CA ILE A 201 -3.79 -5.49 6.87
C ILE A 201 -3.44 -6.97 7.16
N ARG A 202 -4.41 -7.79 7.56
CA ARG A 202 -4.18 -9.20 7.92
C ARG A 202 -3.61 -10.02 6.77
N ILE A 203 -4.15 -9.89 5.56
CA ILE A 203 -3.64 -10.63 4.40
C ILE A 203 -2.21 -10.23 4.03
N ARG A 204 -1.82 -8.96 4.23
CA ARG A 204 -0.44 -8.51 3.96
C ARG A 204 0.56 -9.14 4.92
N TYR A 205 0.22 -9.23 6.20
CA TYR A 205 1.05 -9.96 7.16
C TYR A 205 1.03 -11.46 6.92
N LEU A 206 -0.08 -12.04 6.43
CA LEU A 206 -0.14 -13.45 6.03
C LEU A 206 0.80 -13.76 4.86
N ALA A 207 0.90 -12.86 3.88
CA ALA A 207 1.87 -12.97 2.78
C ALA A 207 3.32 -12.99 3.31
N GLY A 208 3.66 -12.09 4.25
CA GLY A 208 4.95 -12.12 4.93
C GLY A 208 5.19 -13.43 5.69
N HIS A 209 4.17 -13.92 6.39
CA HIS A 209 4.25 -15.18 7.15
C HIS A 209 4.47 -16.40 6.25
N GLN A 210 3.90 -16.45 5.03
CA GLN A 210 4.16 -17.51 4.07
C GLN A 210 5.66 -17.64 3.75
N LEU A 211 6.35 -16.51 3.55
CA LEU A 211 7.79 -16.48 3.29
C LEU A 211 8.60 -16.91 4.51
N GLU A 212 8.19 -16.48 5.71
CA GLU A 212 8.81 -16.92 6.95
C GLU A 212 8.70 -18.44 7.09
N MET A 213 7.48 -19.01 6.95
CA MET A 213 7.25 -20.45 7.03
C MET A 213 8.08 -21.26 6.04
N ALA A 214 8.17 -20.79 4.79
CA ALA A 214 8.91 -21.47 3.72
C ALA A 214 10.41 -21.61 4.02
N LEU A 215 10.99 -20.66 4.75
CA LEU A 215 12.43 -20.55 4.94
C LEU A 215 12.89 -20.78 6.39
N ASN A 216 11.94 -20.90 7.33
CA ASN A 216 12.20 -21.07 8.76
C ASN A 216 13.06 -22.30 9.09
N GLY A 217 12.93 -23.38 8.30
CA GLY A 217 13.73 -24.59 8.50
C GLY A 217 15.24 -24.36 8.31
N MET A 218 15.64 -23.48 7.40
CA MET A 218 17.03 -23.09 7.18
C MET A 218 17.44 -21.88 8.02
N PHE A 219 16.50 -20.96 8.24
CA PHE A 219 16.72 -19.69 8.93
C PHE A 219 15.70 -19.52 10.07
N PRO A 220 15.96 -20.11 11.25
CA PRO A 220 14.97 -20.15 12.35
C PRO A 220 14.52 -18.79 12.89
N LYS A 221 15.29 -17.74 12.60
CA LYS A 221 15.04 -16.36 13.04
C LYS A 221 14.63 -15.45 11.88
N ILE A 222 14.23 -16.02 10.76
CA ILE A 222 13.82 -15.25 9.60
C ILE A 222 12.64 -14.34 9.92
N GLN A 223 12.67 -13.14 9.36
CA GLN A 223 11.62 -12.16 9.58
C GLN A 223 11.26 -11.45 8.27
N ALA A 224 9.98 -11.44 7.95
CA ALA A 224 9.41 -10.59 6.92
C ALA A 224 8.96 -9.26 7.54
N CYS A 225 9.76 -8.21 7.37
CA CYS A 225 9.44 -6.86 7.79
C CYS A 225 8.65 -6.14 6.69
N LEU A 226 7.38 -5.84 6.95
CA LEU A 226 6.58 -4.99 6.08
C LEU A 226 7.05 -3.53 6.22
N PHE A 227 7.08 -2.80 5.12
CA PHE A 227 7.35 -1.37 5.11
C PHE A 227 6.48 -0.65 4.07
N GLY A 228 6.73 0.65 3.88
CA GLY A 228 6.04 1.47 2.90
C GLY A 228 4.57 1.70 3.24
N SER A 229 3.75 1.76 2.19
CA SER A 229 2.32 2.11 2.31
C SER A 229 1.53 1.12 3.17
N SER A 230 2.01 -0.11 3.35
CA SER A 230 1.30 -1.13 4.13
C SER A 230 1.28 -0.86 5.63
N VAL A 231 2.24 -0.09 6.15
CA VAL A 231 2.42 0.10 7.61
C VAL A 231 2.66 1.55 8.03
N ASN A 232 2.94 2.46 7.10
CA ASN A 232 3.21 3.87 7.41
C ASN A 232 1.98 4.71 7.77
N GLY A 233 0.77 4.13 7.80
CA GLY A 233 -0.49 4.82 8.08
C GLY A 233 -1.07 5.63 6.90
N PHE A 234 -0.44 5.58 5.72
CA PHE A 234 -0.90 6.26 4.50
C PHE A 234 -1.26 5.28 3.37
N GLY A 235 -1.49 4.00 3.70
CA GLY A 235 -1.86 2.96 2.74
C GLY A 235 -3.31 3.03 2.30
N LYS A 236 -3.53 3.01 0.98
CA LYS A 236 -4.87 2.80 0.41
C LYS A 236 -5.10 1.33 0.07
N ILE A 237 -6.35 0.89 0.04
CA ILE A 237 -6.72 -0.41 -0.53
C ILE A 237 -6.15 -0.53 -1.95
N GLY A 238 -5.67 -1.72 -2.30
CA GLY A 238 -5.01 -2.00 -3.58
C GLY A 238 -3.61 -1.40 -3.75
N CYS A 239 -2.95 -0.88 -2.69
CA CYS A 239 -1.54 -0.52 -2.79
C CYS A 239 -0.62 -1.76 -2.78
N ASP A 240 0.57 -1.63 -3.35
CA ASP A 240 1.60 -2.67 -3.32
C ASP A 240 2.00 -3.02 -1.87
N LEU A 241 2.48 -4.25 -1.69
CA LEU A 241 3.06 -4.72 -0.43
C LEU A 241 4.58 -4.72 -0.53
N ASP A 242 5.23 -3.82 0.20
CA ASP A 242 6.68 -3.77 0.28
C ASP A 242 7.21 -4.60 1.47
N LEU A 243 8.12 -5.54 1.21
CA LEU A 243 8.68 -6.48 2.18
C LEU A 243 10.21 -6.43 2.21
N ILE A 244 10.78 -6.52 3.40
CA ILE A 244 12.20 -6.80 3.64
C ILE A 244 12.31 -8.14 4.34
N LEU A 245 12.99 -9.10 3.72
CA LEU A 245 13.27 -10.38 4.33
C LEU A 245 14.63 -10.33 5.03
N ARG A 246 14.61 -10.38 6.36
CA ARG A 246 15.81 -10.40 7.18
C ARG A 246 16.13 -11.82 7.61
N LEU A 247 17.36 -12.25 7.30
CA LEU A 247 17.97 -13.42 7.88
C LEU A 247 18.63 -12.95 9.19
N ASN A 248 17.86 -12.72 10.25
CA ASN A 248 18.38 -12.12 11.48
C ASN A 248 19.46 -13.02 12.09
N ASP A 249 20.67 -12.45 12.23
CA ASP A 249 21.79 -13.06 12.94
C ASP A 249 21.84 -12.63 14.41
N ASP A 250 20.80 -11.94 14.93
CA ASP A 250 20.65 -11.54 16.34
C ASP A 250 20.46 -12.77 17.25
N CYS A 251 21.48 -13.62 17.28
CA CYS A 251 21.91 -14.31 18.47
C CYS A 251 22.47 -13.22 19.38
N GLY A 252 21.62 -12.65 20.23
CA GLY A 252 22.14 -12.22 21.52
C GLY A 252 23.01 -13.37 22.05
N ASP A 253 24.15 -13.04 22.65
CA ASP A 253 25.15 -13.94 23.25
C ASP A 253 24.56 -14.81 24.40
N ILE A 254 23.40 -15.42 24.19
CA ILE A 254 22.56 -16.04 25.22
C ILE A 254 23.01 -17.47 25.48
N THR A 255 23.73 -18.09 24.55
CA THR A 255 24.36 -19.36 24.82
C THR A 255 25.84 -19.10 25.03
N GLY A 256 26.31 -19.15 26.28
CA GLY A 256 27.75 -19.32 26.60
C GLY A 256 28.33 -20.65 26.08
N SER A 257 27.69 -21.25 25.09
CA SER A 257 28.11 -22.42 24.36
C SER A 257 29.35 -22.09 23.54
N ARG A 258 30.37 -22.93 23.66
CA ARG A 258 31.57 -22.87 22.82
C ARG A 258 31.36 -23.51 21.44
N LEU A 259 30.19 -24.12 21.21
CA LEU A 259 29.84 -24.72 19.93
C LEU A 259 29.28 -23.64 19.01
N ILE A 260 29.98 -23.41 17.90
CA ILE A 260 29.64 -22.42 16.88
C ILE A 260 29.31 -23.19 15.60
N TYR A 261 28.22 -22.82 14.92
CA TYR A 261 27.85 -23.43 13.64
C TYR A 261 28.93 -23.14 12.58
N HIS A 262 29.24 -24.14 11.74
CA HIS A 262 30.01 -23.90 10.53
C HIS A 262 29.17 -23.08 9.54
N THR A 263 29.54 -21.81 9.35
CA THR A 263 28.86 -20.89 8.42
C THR A 263 29.74 -20.57 7.22
N LYS A 264 29.10 -20.24 6.09
CA LYS A 264 29.81 -19.76 4.90
C LYS A 264 30.14 -18.29 5.11
N MET A 265 31.42 -17.93 4.96
CA MET A 265 31.88 -16.55 5.10
C MET A 265 31.13 -15.63 4.13
N SER A 266 30.52 -14.58 4.67
CA SER A 266 29.92 -13.50 3.87
C SER A 266 31.03 -12.79 3.09
N ARG A 267 30.88 -12.63 1.77
CA ARG A 267 31.92 -12.03 0.93
C ARG A 267 31.98 -10.52 1.19
N LEU A 268 33.18 -9.94 1.02
CA LEU A 268 33.45 -8.49 1.18
C LEU A 268 32.49 -7.58 0.37
N ASN A 269 31.90 -8.09 -0.72
CA ASN A 269 30.87 -7.37 -1.48
C ASN A 269 29.47 -7.89 -1.10
N GLY A 270 28.95 -7.40 0.03
CA GLY A 270 27.64 -7.78 0.58
C GLY A 270 26.52 -7.69 -0.46
N ARG A 271 26.54 -6.67 -1.32
CA ARG A 271 25.56 -6.50 -2.40
C ARG A 271 25.51 -7.68 -3.38
N SER A 272 26.66 -8.14 -3.88
CA SER A 272 26.71 -9.24 -4.84
C SER A 272 26.20 -10.55 -4.23
N GLN A 273 26.42 -10.74 -2.93
CA GLN A 273 25.91 -11.87 -2.19
C GLN A 273 24.39 -11.77 -2.00
N THR A 274 23.88 -10.62 -1.56
CA THR A 274 22.44 -10.36 -1.44
C THR A 274 21.72 -10.60 -2.77
N GLN A 275 22.27 -10.13 -3.89
CA GLN A 275 21.70 -10.38 -5.22
C GLN A 275 21.58 -11.88 -5.54
N ARG A 276 22.63 -12.67 -5.26
CA ARG A 276 22.60 -14.13 -5.48
C ARG A 276 21.64 -14.85 -4.53
N GLN A 277 21.58 -14.43 -3.27
CA GLN A 277 20.62 -14.98 -2.29
C GLN A 277 19.19 -14.69 -2.73
N MET A 278 18.91 -13.45 -3.12
CA MET A 278 17.61 -13.05 -3.67
C MET A 278 17.27 -13.83 -4.94
N GLU A 279 18.22 -14.04 -5.85
CA GLU A 279 17.99 -14.82 -7.06
C GLU A 279 17.49 -16.24 -6.76
N VAL A 280 18.14 -16.93 -5.82
CA VAL A 280 17.77 -18.28 -5.37
C VAL A 280 16.44 -18.29 -4.64
N ILE A 281 16.22 -17.34 -3.71
CA ILE A 281 14.94 -17.22 -3.00
C ILE A 281 13.81 -16.93 -3.98
N GLY A 282 14.04 -16.09 -4.98
CA GLY A 282 13.08 -15.80 -6.04
C GLY A 282 12.69 -17.02 -6.85
N ASP A 283 13.64 -17.89 -7.19
CA ASP A 283 13.34 -19.18 -7.85
C ASP A 283 12.58 -20.12 -6.93
N LEU A 284 12.99 -20.23 -5.66
CA LEU A 284 12.31 -21.07 -4.67
C LEU A 284 10.84 -20.64 -4.52
N MET A 285 10.60 -19.34 -4.37
CA MET A 285 9.26 -18.77 -4.28
C MET A 285 8.44 -19.07 -5.53
N HIS A 286 9.01 -18.85 -6.73
CA HIS A 286 8.30 -19.05 -7.99
C HIS A 286 7.95 -20.52 -8.26
N ILE A 287 8.86 -21.43 -7.90
CA ILE A 287 8.73 -22.86 -8.25
C ILE A 287 7.89 -23.60 -7.21
N PHE A 288 8.06 -23.31 -5.91
CA PHE A 288 7.54 -24.16 -4.84
C PHE A 288 6.39 -23.56 -4.05
N LEU A 289 6.28 -22.23 -3.93
CA LEU A 289 5.24 -21.63 -3.09
C LEU A 289 3.93 -21.46 -3.86
N PRO A 290 2.79 -21.79 -3.23
CA PRO A 290 1.50 -21.66 -3.89
C PRO A 290 1.13 -20.19 -4.09
N ALA A 291 0.35 -19.94 -5.14
CA ALA A 291 -0.25 -18.64 -5.48
C ALA A 291 0.75 -17.52 -5.80
N ILE A 292 2.03 -17.81 -6.00
CA ILE A 292 3.05 -16.83 -6.42
C ILE A 292 3.20 -16.85 -7.94
N ASN A 293 2.73 -15.80 -8.61
CA ASN A 293 2.76 -15.66 -10.06
C ASN A 293 3.55 -14.40 -10.48
N ASN A 294 3.87 -14.30 -11.78
CA ASN A 294 4.48 -13.10 -12.39
C ASN A 294 5.77 -12.61 -11.72
N VAL A 295 6.64 -13.53 -11.31
CA VAL A 295 7.90 -13.20 -10.62
C VAL A 295 8.88 -12.50 -11.56
N ARG A 296 9.33 -11.30 -11.18
CA ARG A 296 10.28 -10.46 -11.91
C ARG A 296 11.44 -10.06 -11.01
N LYS A 297 12.66 -10.47 -11.35
CA LYS A 297 13.87 -10.20 -10.58
C LYS A 297 14.57 -8.95 -11.11
N ILE A 298 14.54 -7.85 -10.37
CA ILE A 298 15.19 -6.57 -10.69
C ILE A 298 16.41 -6.39 -9.78
N LEU A 299 17.41 -7.25 -9.96
CA LEU A 299 18.55 -7.33 -9.03
C LEU A 299 19.58 -6.21 -9.23
N ASN A 300 19.61 -5.55 -10.39
CA ASN A 300 20.60 -4.54 -10.73
C ASN A 300 20.24 -3.10 -10.29
N ALA A 301 19.02 -2.85 -9.82
CA ALA A 301 18.59 -1.54 -9.32
C ALA A 301 19.33 -1.13 -8.04
N ARG A 302 19.37 0.17 -7.68
CA ARG A 302 20.06 0.67 -6.46
C ARG A 302 19.73 -0.18 -5.24
N VAL A 303 18.46 -0.51 -5.05
CA VAL A 303 18.00 -1.55 -4.13
C VAL A 303 17.55 -2.75 -4.98
N PRO A 304 18.20 -3.92 -4.89
CA PRO A 304 17.73 -5.14 -5.56
C PRO A 304 16.32 -5.49 -5.08
N ILE A 305 15.40 -5.76 -6.01
CA ILE A 305 13.99 -6.06 -5.72
C ILE A 305 13.51 -7.25 -6.54
N ILE A 306 12.64 -8.09 -5.98
CA ILE A 306 11.85 -9.07 -6.71
C ILE A 306 10.40 -8.65 -6.62
N LYS A 307 9.75 -8.47 -7.77
CA LYS A 307 8.33 -8.16 -7.86
C LYS A 307 7.56 -9.43 -8.18
N TYR A 308 6.43 -9.67 -7.55
CA TYR A 308 5.55 -10.79 -7.88
C TYR A 308 4.10 -10.47 -7.52
N ASN A 309 3.17 -11.24 -8.07
CA ASN A 309 1.76 -11.15 -7.73
C ASN A 309 1.35 -12.37 -6.89
N HIS A 310 0.59 -12.15 -5.83
CA HIS A 310 0.04 -13.23 -5.00
C HIS A 310 -1.44 -13.43 -5.32
N GLU A 311 -1.77 -14.50 -6.06
CA GLU A 311 -3.09 -14.74 -6.66
C GLU A 311 -4.22 -14.83 -5.63
N CYS A 312 -4.06 -15.62 -4.56
CA CYS A 312 -5.11 -15.77 -3.55
C CYS A 312 -5.38 -14.48 -2.75
N LEU A 313 -4.44 -13.53 -2.73
CA LEU A 313 -4.53 -12.30 -1.93
C LEU A 313 -4.85 -11.08 -2.80
N ASP A 314 -4.72 -11.19 -4.13
CA ASP A 314 -4.80 -10.07 -5.08
C ASP A 314 -3.85 -8.92 -4.72
N LEU A 315 -2.59 -9.27 -4.41
CA LEU A 315 -1.55 -8.32 -4.00
C LEU A 315 -0.34 -8.37 -4.94
N ASP A 316 0.09 -7.19 -5.40
CA ASP A 316 1.42 -7.02 -5.97
C ASP A 316 2.42 -6.77 -4.83
N ILE A 317 3.51 -7.54 -4.84
CA ILE A 317 4.46 -7.61 -3.74
C ILE A 317 5.87 -7.29 -4.25
N ASP A 318 6.50 -6.30 -3.61
CA ASP A 318 7.87 -5.88 -3.82
C ASP A 318 8.74 -6.43 -2.68
N PHE A 319 9.55 -7.44 -2.97
CA PHE A 319 10.43 -8.12 -2.03
C PHE A 319 11.87 -7.60 -2.15
N SER A 320 12.50 -7.28 -1.02
CA SER A 320 13.93 -6.94 -0.93
C SER A 320 14.59 -7.63 0.27
N MET A 321 15.92 -7.69 0.29
CA MET A 321 16.69 -8.14 1.46
C MET A 321 17.55 -7.03 2.08
N SER A 322 17.54 -5.83 1.48
CA SER A 322 18.41 -4.71 1.86
C SER A 322 17.66 -3.38 1.72
N ASN A 323 16.94 -2.95 2.76
CA ASN A 323 16.32 -1.61 2.81
C ASN A 323 15.85 -1.17 4.21
N MET A 324 16.67 -1.34 5.25
CA MET A 324 16.26 -0.97 6.62
C MET A 324 15.94 0.53 6.78
N THR A 325 16.57 1.41 5.99
CA THR A 325 16.22 2.82 5.95
C THR A 325 14.76 3.04 5.51
N GLY A 326 14.27 2.28 4.53
CA GLY A 326 12.86 2.32 4.12
C GLY A 326 11.89 1.84 5.22
N PHE A 327 12.30 0.85 6.00
CA PHE A 327 11.55 0.40 7.19
C PHE A 327 11.44 1.51 8.24
N TYR A 328 12.56 2.09 8.68
CA TYR A 328 12.56 3.18 9.66
C TYR A 328 11.90 4.47 9.14
N MET A 329 11.94 4.72 7.82
CA MET A 329 11.17 5.81 7.21
C MET A 329 9.67 5.58 7.37
N SER A 330 9.22 4.33 7.24
CA SER A 330 7.82 3.96 7.40
C SER A 330 7.36 4.12 8.85
N GLU A 331 8.24 3.81 9.80
CA GLU A 331 8.04 4.08 11.23
C GLU A 331 7.93 5.58 11.52
N LEU A 332 8.81 6.41 10.96
CA LEU A 332 8.74 7.87 11.12
C LEU A 332 7.43 8.44 10.56
N LEU A 333 7.01 7.97 9.39
CA LEU A 333 5.74 8.37 8.78
C LEU A 333 4.52 7.89 9.59
N TYR A 334 4.57 6.67 10.12
CA TYR A 334 3.55 6.16 11.02
C TYR A 334 3.42 7.06 12.25
N LEU A 335 4.55 7.40 12.88
CA LEU A 335 4.61 8.30 14.02
C LEU A 335 3.94 9.65 13.71
N TYR A 336 4.28 10.28 12.58
CA TYR A 336 3.65 11.53 12.16
C TYR A 336 2.14 11.40 11.93
N GLY A 337 1.68 10.27 11.40
CA GLY A 337 0.25 9.99 11.23
C GLY A 337 -0.51 9.74 12.54
N GLU A 338 0.19 9.47 13.64
CA GLU A 338 -0.37 9.24 14.99
C GLU A 338 -0.36 10.50 15.87
N ILE A 339 0.36 11.55 15.49
CA ILE A 339 0.46 12.79 16.29
C ILE A 339 -0.85 13.58 16.28
N ASP A 340 -1.54 13.66 15.13
CA ASP A 340 -2.79 14.39 15.00
C ASP A 340 -3.74 13.70 14.00
N GLU A 341 -5.02 13.58 14.36
CA GLU A 341 -6.02 12.86 13.56
C GLU A 341 -6.27 13.45 12.17
N ARG A 342 -5.92 14.73 11.95
CA ARG A 342 -6.11 15.44 10.66
C ARG A 342 -5.03 15.08 9.64
N VAL A 343 -3.90 14.51 10.07
CA VAL A 343 -2.74 14.23 9.19
C VAL A 343 -3.09 13.22 8.11
N ARG A 344 -3.62 12.05 8.48
CA ARG A 344 -3.95 10.99 7.51
C ARG A 344 -5.04 11.44 6.53
N PRO A 345 -6.20 11.97 6.97
CA PRO A 345 -7.23 12.42 6.04
C PRO A 345 -6.72 13.47 5.04
N LEU A 346 -5.92 14.43 5.50
CA LEU A 346 -5.35 15.46 4.62
C LEU A 346 -4.40 14.86 3.57
N VAL A 347 -3.51 13.93 3.98
CA VAL A 347 -2.59 13.25 3.04
C VAL A 347 -3.36 12.44 2.00
N PHE A 348 -4.40 11.70 2.41
CA PHE A 348 -5.23 10.93 1.46
C PHE A 348 -5.95 11.84 0.47
N CYS A 349 -6.55 12.92 0.96
CA CYS A 349 -7.22 13.92 0.13
C CYS A 349 -6.27 14.51 -0.92
N LEU A 350 -5.09 14.98 -0.50
CA LEU A 350 -4.13 15.60 -1.40
C LEU A 350 -3.50 14.60 -2.38
N ARG A 351 -3.31 13.34 -1.99
CA ARG A 351 -2.87 12.28 -2.92
C ARG A 351 -3.94 11.97 -3.98
N LYS A 352 -5.22 11.93 -3.59
CA LYS A 352 -6.33 11.75 -4.54
C LYS A 352 -6.43 12.93 -5.51
N TRP A 353 -6.39 14.16 -4.99
CA TRP A 353 -6.35 15.37 -5.81
C TRP A 353 -5.18 15.35 -6.80
N ALA A 354 -3.96 15.12 -6.32
CA ALA A 354 -2.76 15.12 -7.15
C ALA A 354 -2.79 14.04 -8.24
N SER A 355 -3.41 12.89 -7.96
CA SER A 355 -3.64 11.85 -8.96
C SER A 355 -4.65 12.29 -10.01
N VAL A 356 -5.75 12.94 -9.61
CA VAL A 356 -6.80 13.44 -10.53
C VAL A 356 -6.25 14.50 -11.49
N VAL A 357 -5.45 15.46 -10.99
CA VAL A 357 -4.83 16.49 -11.84
C VAL A 357 -3.57 15.97 -12.58
N GLY A 358 -3.18 14.73 -12.34
CA GLY A 358 -2.04 14.06 -12.99
C GLY A 358 -0.68 14.64 -12.59
N LEU A 359 -0.52 15.08 -11.36
CA LEU A 359 0.78 15.43 -10.74
C LEU A 359 1.53 14.19 -10.27
N THR A 360 0.80 13.13 -9.91
CA THR A 360 1.35 11.82 -9.55
C THR A 360 0.95 10.79 -10.61
N ASN A 361 1.82 9.80 -10.84
CA ASN A 361 1.53 8.67 -11.71
C ASN A 361 1.96 7.38 -10.98
N SER A 362 1.00 6.49 -10.74
CA SER A 362 1.25 5.21 -10.08
C SER A 362 1.67 4.09 -11.04
N SER A 363 1.43 4.24 -12.34
CA SER A 363 1.63 3.17 -13.32
C SER A 363 3.05 3.08 -13.86
N SER A 364 3.85 4.15 -13.76
CA SER A 364 5.24 4.13 -14.22
C SER A 364 6.12 5.11 -13.43
N PRO A 365 7.35 4.71 -13.08
CA PRO A 365 8.37 5.66 -12.65
C PRO A 365 8.63 6.70 -13.74
N GLY A 366 8.81 7.96 -13.36
CA GLY A 366 9.08 9.01 -14.34
C GLY A 366 9.28 10.38 -13.71
N ARG A 367 8.95 11.42 -14.47
CA ARG A 367 9.19 12.83 -14.13
C ARG A 367 8.24 13.42 -13.07
N TRP A 368 7.21 12.67 -12.69
CA TRP A 368 6.11 13.11 -11.82
C TRP A 368 6.53 13.18 -10.35
N ILE A 369 5.75 13.92 -9.56
CA ILE A 369 5.89 13.92 -8.11
C ILE A 369 5.50 12.53 -7.61
N THR A 370 6.33 11.93 -6.76
CA THR A 370 6.00 10.63 -6.16
C THR A 370 5.01 10.81 -5.01
N ASN A 371 4.23 9.77 -4.71
CA ASN A 371 3.35 9.78 -3.53
C ASN A 371 4.13 10.06 -2.23
N PHE A 372 5.35 9.54 -2.12
CA PHE A 372 6.22 9.80 -0.97
C PHE A 372 6.63 11.28 -0.89
N SER A 373 7.11 11.86 -2.00
CA SER A 373 7.45 13.29 -2.08
C SER A 373 6.26 14.17 -1.69
N LEU A 374 5.07 13.86 -2.20
CA LEU A 374 3.84 14.59 -1.87
C LEU A 374 3.49 14.46 -0.39
N THR A 375 3.55 13.26 0.20
CA THR A 375 3.34 13.09 1.65
C THR A 375 4.30 13.95 2.46
N VAL A 376 5.60 13.96 2.11
CA VAL A 376 6.59 14.82 2.79
C VAL A 376 6.24 16.30 2.66
N MET A 377 5.75 16.75 1.50
CA MET A 377 5.27 18.13 1.33
C MET A 377 4.10 18.46 2.26
N VAL A 378 3.14 17.54 2.44
CA VAL A 378 2.01 17.73 3.37
C VAL A 378 2.52 17.81 4.81
N LEU A 379 3.39 16.90 5.23
CA LEU A 379 3.95 16.90 6.59
C LEU A 379 4.73 18.19 6.86
N PHE A 380 5.53 18.65 5.90
CA PHE A 380 6.26 19.91 6.01
C PHE A 380 5.33 21.12 6.12
N PHE A 381 4.25 21.16 5.35
CA PHE A 381 3.22 22.19 5.48
C PHE A 381 2.64 22.21 6.90
N LEU A 382 2.31 21.05 7.47
CA LEU A 382 1.79 20.93 8.84
C LEU A 382 2.82 21.30 9.93
N GLN A 383 4.11 21.32 9.62
CA GLN A 383 5.16 21.88 10.49
C GLN A 383 5.24 23.42 10.40
N ASN A 384 4.72 24.02 9.32
CA ASN A 384 4.87 25.45 9.00
C ASN A 384 3.56 26.25 9.06
N VAL A 385 2.43 25.62 9.39
CA VAL A 385 1.20 26.36 9.75
C VAL A 385 1.46 27.24 10.98
N LYS A 386 0.71 28.35 11.11
CA LYS A 386 0.95 29.39 12.14
C LYS A 386 1.12 28.81 13.55
N ASN A 387 0.25 27.87 13.91
CA ASN A 387 0.40 27.02 15.08
C ASN A 387 0.75 25.61 14.57
N PRO A 388 2.02 25.15 14.69
CA PRO A 388 2.45 23.87 14.13
C PRO A 388 1.61 22.70 14.64
N ILE A 389 1.17 21.85 13.71
CA ILE A 389 0.46 20.59 14.04
C ILE A 389 1.46 19.46 14.26
N LEU A 390 2.60 19.50 13.57
CA LEU A 390 3.64 18.49 13.66
C LEU A 390 4.97 19.07 14.18
N PRO A 391 5.71 18.33 15.02
CA PRO A 391 7.07 18.70 15.39
C PRO A 391 8.06 18.47 14.22
N SER A 392 9.19 19.17 14.23
CA SER A 392 10.32 18.82 13.37
C SER A 392 10.96 17.51 13.81
N MET A 393 11.59 16.78 12.89
CA MET A 393 12.30 15.54 13.24
C MET A 393 13.49 15.82 14.17
N SER A 394 14.06 17.03 14.16
CA SER A 394 15.06 17.43 15.16
C SER A 394 14.51 17.42 16.58
N VAL A 395 13.24 17.79 16.80
CA VAL A 395 12.60 17.68 18.12
C VAL A 395 12.48 16.19 18.51
N LEU A 396 12.02 15.34 17.60
CA LEU A 396 11.92 13.90 17.84
C LEU A 396 13.28 13.26 18.16
N THR A 397 14.34 13.69 17.48
CA THR A 397 15.70 13.20 17.70
C THR A 397 16.24 13.62 19.07
N LYS A 398 15.98 14.88 19.48
CA LYS A 398 16.38 15.39 20.81
C LYS A 398 15.61 14.73 21.95
N SER A 399 14.38 14.31 21.71
CA SER A 399 13.55 13.59 22.68
C SER A 399 13.83 12.08 22.72
N ALA A 400 14.68 11.55 21.84
CA ALA A 400 15.00 10.14 21.79
C ALA A 400 15.79 9.69 23.03
N SER A 401 15.48 8.49 23.52
CA SER A 401 16.17 7.82 24.62
C SER A 401 17.18 6.80 24.09
N PRO A 402 18.09 6.25 24.92
CA PRO A 402 19.01 5.20 24.49
C PRO A 402 18.33 3.96 23.87
N ASN A 403 17.08 3.67 24.28
CA ASN A 403 16.30 2.57 23.72
C ASN A 403 15.79 2.83 22.29
N ASP A 404 15.81 4.10 21.84
CA ASP A 404 15.40 4.52 20.51
C ASP A 404 16.56 4.49 19.50
N ILE A 405 17.77 4.11 19.91
CA ILE A 405 18.92 4.05 19.01
C ILE A 405 18.67 2.97 17.95
N ARG A 406 18.71 3.37 16.67
CA ARG A 406 18.65 2.47 15.52
C ARG A 406 19.69 2.92 14.50
N VAL A 407 20.54 2.00 14.08
CA VAL A 407 21.56 2.22 13.04
C VAL A 407 21.46 1.08 12.04
N THR A 408 21.44 1.40 10.75
CA THR A 408 21.38 0.38 9.68
C THR A 408 22.75 -0.25 9.42
N ASP A 409 22.78 -1.35 8.69
CA ASP A 409 24.03 -2.00 8.25
C ASP A 409 24.94 -1.04 7.44
N ASP A 410 24.34 -0.09 6.70
CA ASP A 410 25.05 0.97 5.97
C ASP A 410 25.50 2.16 6.86
N ASN A 411 25.50 2.00 8.20
CA ASN A 411 25.83 3.04 9.19
C ASN A 411 24.96 4.31 9.13
N ILE A 412 23.71 4.20 8.66
CA ILE A 412 22.76 5.32 8.66
C ILE A 412 22.10 5.38 10.04
N ASN A 413 22.20 6.55 10.70
CA ASN A 413 21.56 6.79 11.98
C ASN A 413 20.06 7.08 11.78
N CYS A 414 19.21 6.18 12.27
CA CYS A 414 17.75 6.28 12.21
C CYS A 414 17.13 6.47 13.61
N THR A 415 17.85 7.16 14.50
CA THR A 415 17.44 7.43 15.88
C THR A 415 16.49 8.61 15.93
N PHE A 416 15.27 8.38 16.42
CA PHE A 416 14.25 9.37 16.74
C PHE A 416 13.31 8.79 17.80
N LEU A 417 12.59 9.63 18.54
CA LEU A 417 11.64 9.18 19.55
C LEU A 417 10.57 8.25 18.96
N ARG A 418 10.39 7.06 19.54
CA ARG A 418 9.36 6.08 19.11
C ARG A 418 8.13 6.01 19.99
N ASP A 419 8.20 6.55 21.21
CA ASP A 419 7.08 6.54 22.17
C ASP A 419 6.48 7.94 22.30
N LEU A 420 5.32 8.17 21.66
CA LEU A 420 4.64 9.47 21.69
C LEU A 420 4.21 9.88 23.11
N ASN A 421 4.10 8.96 24.07
CA ASN A 421 3.79 9.33 25.46
C ASN A 421 4.91 10.17 26.10
N LYS A 422 6.13 10.15 25.54
CA LYS A 422 7.28 10.93 25.99
C LYS A 422 7.46 12.24 25.22
N LEU A 423 6.62 12.50 24.22
CA LEU A 423 6.71 13.70 23.40
C LEU A 423 6.14 14.90 24.18
N SER A 424 6.94 15.94 24.38
CA SER A 424 6.53 17.18 25.07
C SER A 424 5.87 18.23 24.16
N PHE A 425 5.74 17.93 22.87
CA PHE A 425 5.14 18.81 21.87
C PHE A 425 3.63 18.94 22.11
N LYS A 426 3.12 20.18 22.14
CA LYS A 426 1.70 20.48 22.34
C LYS A 426 1.09 21.02 21.05
N ILE A 427 -0.07 20.48 20.69
CA ILE A 427 -0.83 20.92 19.53
C ILE A 427 -1.85 21.96 20.00
N GLU A 428 -1.62 23.23 19.66
CA GLU A 428 -2.54 24.34 19.96
C GLU A 428 -3.44 24.69 18.76
N ASN A 429 -3.17 24.09 17.60
CA ASN A 429 -3.92 24.34 16.37
C ASN A 429 -5.28 23.64 16.39
N THR A 430 -6.34 24.42 16.17
CA THR A 430 -7.74 23.96 16.14
C THR A 430 -8.40 24.12 14.77
N GLU A 431 -7.63 24.40 13.72
CA GLU A 431 -8.16 24.60 12.37
C GLU A 431 -8.77 23.33 11.77
N SER A 432 -9.85 23.48 11.00
CA SER A 432 -10.53 22.35 10.38
C SER A 432 -9.76 21.79 9.17
N LEU A 433 -10.07 20.57 8.75
CA LEU A 433 -9.46 19.93 7.57
C LEU A 433 -9.68 20.76 6.30
N HIS A 434 -10.86 21.37 6.15
CA HIS A 434 -11.14 22.27 5.03
C HIS A 434 -10.17 23.47 4.99
N HIS A 435 -9.95 24.13 6.12
CA HIS A 435 -9.04 25.28 6.20
C HIS A 435 -7.58 24.87 5.95
N LEU A 436 -7.16 23.74 6.50
CA LEU A 436 -5.82 23.20 6.25
C LEU A 436 -5.61 22.82 4.79
N LEU A 437 -6.64 22.29 4.12
CA LEU A 437 -6.60 21.99 2.69
C LEU A 437 -6.41 23.26 1.85
N LEU A 438 -7.16 24.32 2.14
CA LEU A 438 -7.01 25.61 1.46
C LEU A 438 -5.61 26.20 1.68
N GLN A 439 -5.17 26.27 2.94
CA GLN A 439 -3.85 26.79 3.30
C GLN A 439 -2.70 26.00 2.67
N PHE A 440 -2.84 24.68 2.49
CA PHE A 440 -1.83 23.88 1.78
C PHE A 440 -1.65 24.38 0.34
N PHE A 441 -2.76 24.67 -0.36
CA PHE A 441 -2.70 25.17 -1.72
C PHE A 441 -2.12 26.58 -1.79
N GLU A 442 -2.53 27.47 -0.89
CA GLU A 442 -1.97 28.83 -0.77
C GLU A 442 -0.47 28.79 -0.49
N PHE A 443 -0.03 27.95 0.46
CA PHE A 443 1.36 27.78 0.85
C PHE A 443 2.23 27.40 -0.34
N TYR A 444 1.87 26.34 -1.07
CA TYR A 444 2.68 25.88 -2.21
C TYR A 444 2.49 26.69 -3.49
N SER A 445 1.44 27.51 -3.61
CA SER A 445 1.27 28.45 -4.72
C SER A 445 2.26 29.63 -4.69
N THR A 446 2.75 29.95 -3.48
CA THR A 446 3.66 31.07 -3.19
C THR A 446 5.06 30.62 -2.75
N PHE A 447 5.23 29.32 -2.42
CA PHE A 447 6.52 28.77 -2.00
C PHE A 447 7.62 28.97 -3.05
N ASN A 448 8.76 29.53 -2.61
CA ASN A 448 9.90 29.80 -3.48
C ASN A 448 10.76 28.54 -3.72
N PHE A 449 10.30 27.66 -4.61
CA PHE A 449 11.03 26.44 -5.01
C PHE A 449 12.38 26.69 -5.71
N GLN A 450 12.65 27.93 -6.14
CA GLN A 450 13.92 28.28 -6.78
C GLN A 450 15.06 28.35 -5.77
N GLN A 451 14.81 28.97 -4.61
CA GLN A 451 15.82 29.19 -3.57
C GLN A 451 15.68 28.23 -2.38
N ASN A 452 14.47 27.74 -2.12
CA ASN A 452 14.16 26.97 -0.92
C ASN A 452 13.96 25.48 -1.23
N GLY A 453 14.45 24.65 -0.32
CA GLY A 453 14.16 23.23 -0.20
C GLY A 453 13.26 22.93 1.00
N ILE A 454 12.68 21.74 0.97
CA ILE A 454 11.76 21.21 1.98
C ILE A 454 12.52 20.23 2.87
N SER A 455 12.45 20.41 4.19
CA SER A 455 13.16 19.55 5.15
C SER A 455 12.30 19.31 6.41
N LEU A 456 11.91 18.05 6.63
CA LEU A 456 11.22 17.65 7.87
C LEU A 456 12.15 17.70 9.10
N ILE A 457 13.47 17.67 8.88
CA ILE A 457 14.48 17.73 9.94
C ILE A 457 14.46 19.08 10.62
N GLU A 458 14.51 20.15 9.82
CA GLU A 458 14.52 21.53 10.30
C GLU A 458 13.10 22.02 10.64
N GLY A 459 12.08 21.51 9.94
CA GLY A 459 10.69 21.98 10.08
C GLY A 459 10.47 23.37 9.50
N ARG A 460 11.41 23.90 8.72
CA ARG A 460 11.37 25.21 8.07
C ARG A 460 12.05 25.15 6.70
N PRO A 461 11.82 26.11 5.81
CA PRO A 461 12.48 26.15 4.50
C PRO A 461 14.00 26.22 4.68
N ILE A 462 14.73 25.40 3.93
CA ILE A 462 16.20 25.42 3.88
C ILE A 462 16.67 26.02 2.57
N VAL A 463 17.89 26.56 2.52
CA VAL A 463 18.50 26.94 1.24
C VAL A 463 18.73 25.69 0.41
N LYS A 464 18.34 25.75 -0.87
CA LYS A 464 18.41 24.62 -1.78
C LYS A 464 19.87 24.20 -2.04
N PRO A 465 20.24 22.92 -1.78
CA PRO A 465 21.61 22.44 -2.01
C PRO A 465 22.02 22.28 -3.48
N ASP A 466 21.05 22.15 -4.40
CA ASP A 466 21.33 21.95 -5.83
C ASP A 466 20.33 22.69 -6.75
N HIS A 467 20.53 22.55 -8.06
CA HIS A 467 19.66 23.12 -9.10
C HIS A 467 18.56 22.15 -9.56
N SER A 468 18.09 21.22 -8.73
CA SER A 468 16.92 20.38 -9.09
C SER A 468 15.66 21.22 -9.27
N ALA A 469 14.56 20.66 -9.81
CA ALA A 469 13.29 21.38 -9.81
C ALA A 469 12.78 21.59 -8.38
N ILE A 470 12.66 20.49 -7.63
CA ILE A 470 12.24 20.47 -6.22
C ILE A 470 13.33 19.76 -5.42
N TRP A 471 13.73 20.38 -4.30
CA TRP A 471 14.55 19.73 -3.29
C TRP A 471 13.69 19.35 -2.09
N ILE A 472 13.56 18.05 -1.84
CA ILE A 472 12.97 17.50 -0.63
C ILE A 472 14.03 16.62 0.02
N THR A 473 14.49 17.01 1.20
CA THR A 473 15.49 16.27 1.98
C THR A 473 14.90 14.94 2.45
N ASN A 474 15.60 13.82 2.22
CA ASN A 474 15.30 12.56 2.90
C ASN A 474 15.60 12.72 4.41
N PRO A 475 14.60 12.57 5.29
CA PRO A 475 14.80 12.76 6.73
C PRO A 475 15.88 11.87 7.37
N LEU A 476 16.09 10.66 6.85
CA LEU A 476 17.08 9.70 7.37
C LEU A 476 18.42 9.74 6.63
N GLU A 477 18.44 10.24 5.40
CA GLU A 477 19.65 10.44 4.59
C GLU A 477 19.72 11.90 4.10
N PRO A 478 20.16 12.87 4.93
CA PRO A 478 19.96 14.30 4.65
C PRO A 478 20.61 14.83 3.36
N LEU A 479 21.55 14.08 2.78
CA LEU A 479 22.21 14.41 1.51
C LEU A 479 21.41 13.97 0.27
N LEU A 480 20.34 13.18 0.45
CA LEU A 480 19.54 12.62 -0.63
C LEU A 480 18.29 13.49 -0.89
N ASN A 481 18.13 13.92 -2.14
CA ASN A 481 16.90 14.55 -2.63
C ASN A 481 15.89 13.49 -3.11
N VAL A 482 14.76 13.37 -2.42
CA VAL A 482 13.72 12.38 -2.73
C VAL A 482 12.85 12.78 -3.91
N SER A 483 12.97 14.01 -4.40
CA SER A 483 12.27 14.53 -5.58
C SER A 483 13.23 14.82 -6.75
N LYS A 484 14.40 14.20 -6.78
CA LYS A 484 15.40 14.40 -7.85
C LYS A 484 14.88 14.04 -9.25
N ASN A 485 13.90 13.14 -9.33
CA ASN A 485 13.25 12.75 -10.58
C ASN A 485 12.28 13.82 -11.12
N VAL A 486 11.85 14.78 -10.29
CA VAL A 486 10.81 15.75 -10.65
C VAL A 486 11.37 16.78 -11.63
N SER A 487 10.68 16.95 -12.77
CA SER A 487 11.06 17.93 -13.78
C SER A 487 10.53 19.35 -13.46
N TYR A 488 11.12 20.36 -14.09
CA TYR A 488 10.61 21.74 -13.98
C TYR A 488 9.19 21.90 -14.55
N GLU A 489 8.83 21.13 -15.57
CA GLU A 489 7.46 21.14 -16.13
C GLU A 489 6.44 20.70 -15.09
N GLU A 490 6.74 19.65 -14.34
CA GLU A 490 5.85 19.15 -13.27
C GLU A 490 5.83 20.10 -12.06
N LEU A 491 6.92 20.81 -11.78
CA LEU A 491 6.92 21.88 -10.77
C LEU A 491 6.02 23.05 -11.17
N GLU A 492 6.10 23.54 -12.41
CA GLU A 492 5.21 24.61 -12.87
C GLU A 492 3.75 24.16 -12.89
N LYS A 493 3.51 22.90 -13.28
CA LYS A 493 2.18 22.28 -13.16
C LYS A 493 1.70 22.25 -11.71
N LEU A 494 2.55 21.86 -10.75
CA LEU A 494 2.21 21.88 -9.33
C LEU A 494 1.77 23.29 -8.90
N LYS A 495 2.54 24.33 -9.21
CA LYS A 495 2.20 25.72 -8.86
C LYS A 495 0.88 26.18 -9.49
N LEU A 496 0.63 25.78 -10.74
CA LEU A 496 -0.61 26.12 -11.43
C LEU A 496 -1.81 25.43 -10.78
N GLU A 497 -1.71 24.12 -10.55
CA GLU A 497 -2.81 23.33 -9.99
C GLU A 497 -3.10 23.71 -8.53
N THR A 498 -2.09 24.07 -7.73
CA THR A 498 -2.33 24.59 -6.37
C THR A 498 -3.07 25.94 -6.40
N ARG A 499 -2.70 26.87 -7.30
CA ARG A 499 -3.46 28.13 -7.48
C ARG A 499 -4.90 27.89 -7.90
N ASN A 500 -5.10 27.01 -8.88
CA ASN A 500 -6.43 26.64 -9.35
C ASN A 500 -7.27 26.02 -8.22
N ALA A 501 -6.68 25.12 -7.44
CA ALA A 501 -7.36 24.46 -6.34
C ALA A 501 -7.74 25.43 -5.21
N ALA A 502 -6.85 26.36 -4.85
CA ALA A 502 -7.15 27.43 -3.89
C ALA A 502 -8.33 28.29 -4.39
N TRP A 503 -8.26 28.75 -5.64
CA TRP A 503 -9.34 29.54 -6.23
C TRP A 503 -10.67 28.79 -6.29
N ILE A 504 -10.67 27.49 -6.61
CA ILE A 504 -11.89 26.66 -6.61
C ILE A 504 -12.50 26.57 -5.20
N LEU A 505 -11.68 26.43 -4.16
CA LEU A 505 -12.15 26.35 -2.78
C LEU A 505 -12.60 27.70 -2.21
N GLU A 506 -11.99 28.81 -2.63
CA GLU A 506 -12.44 30.16 -2.26
C GLU A 506 -13.73 30.55 -2.99
N SER A 507 -13.85 30.16 -4.26
CA SER A 507 -15.01 30.44 -5.10
C SER A 507 -16.17 29.47 -4.88
N THR A 508 -16.03 28.51 -3.96
CA THR A 508 -16.95 27.37 -3.86
C THR A 508 -18.39 27.84 -3.82
N ILE A 509 -19.11 27.42 -4.85
CA ILE A 509 -20.53 27.63 -5.07
C ILE A 509 -21.30 26.89 -3.95
N ASP A 510 -22.22 27.57 -3.27
CA ASP A 510 -23.13 26.93 -2.30
C ASP A 510 -23.68 25.61 -2.83
N LYS A 511 -23.75 24.58 -1.97
CA LYS A 511 -24.35 23.25 -2.26
C LYS A 511 -25.71 23.33 -2.98
N ASN A 512 -26.43 24.45 -2.82
CA ASN A 512 -27.73 24.73 -3.41
C ASN A 512 -27.69 25.03 -4.93
N LYS A 513 -26.55 25.42 -5.50
CA LYS A 513 -26.42 25.85 -6.91
C LYS A 513 -25.94 24.73 -7.84
N ASP A 514 -25.01 23.88 -7.41
CA ASP A 514 -24.64 22.64 -8.10
C ASP A 514 -24.41 21.51 -7.09
N PRO A 515 -25.45 20.72 -6.78
CA PRO A 515 -25.36 19.62 -5.83
C PRO A 515 -24.36 18.54 -6.24
N SER A 516 -23.97 18.46 -7.52
CA SER A 516 -23.14 17.38 -8.07
C SER A 516 -21.64 17.69 -8.11
N SER A 517 -21.26 18.94 -7.85
CA SER A 517 -19.88 19.43 -7.94
C SER A 517 -19.64 20.53 -6.89
N TRP A 518 -19.85 20.21 -5.62
CA TRP A 518 -19.58 21.11 -4.49
C TRP A 518 -18.45 20.59 -3.59
N GLY A 519 -17.77 21.50 -2.92
CA GLY A 519 -16.71 21.16 -1.96
C GLY A 519 -15.53 20.43 -2.60
N LEU A 520 -15.11 19.32 -2.00
CA LEU A 520 -14.02 18.47 -2.49
C LEU A 520 -14.30 17.92 -3.89
N MET A 521 -15.57 17.68 -4.26
CA MET A 521 -15.93 17.16 -5.58
C MET A 521 -15.54 18.10 -6.71
N SER A 522 -15.54 19.41 -6.48
CA SER A 522 -15.08 20.41 -7.46
C SER A 522 -13.60 20.23 -7.82
N LEU A 523 -12.80 19.75 -6.87
CA LEU A 523 -11.38 19.45 -7.07
C LEU A 523 -11.19 18.08 -7.74
N LEU A 524 -12.01 17.09 -7.38
CA LEU A 524 -11.85 15.70 -7.84
C LEU A 524 -12.50 15.40 -9.20
N ARG A 525 -13.47 16.22 -9.63
CA ARG A 525 -14.18 16.04 -10.92
C ARG A 525 -13.68 16.93 -12.05
N SER A 526 -12.67 17.76 -11.82
CA SER A 526 -12.11 18.68 -12.82
C SER A 526 -11.40 17.91 -13.97
N LYS A 527 -12.19 17.23 -14.81
CA LYS A 527 -11.82 16.74 -16.14
C LYS A 527 -12.04 17.81 -17.21
N LYS A 528 -12.64 18.95 -16.86
CA LYS A 528 -12.67 20.11 -17.75
C LYS A 528 -11.27 20.68 -17.80
N ARG A 529 -10.55 20.33 -18.86
CA ARG A 529 -9.33 21.01 -19.34
C ARG A 529 -9.51 22.52 -19.15
N VAL A 530 -8.98 23.07 -18.07
CA VAL A 530 -8.75 24.51 -17.98
C VAL A 530 -7.77 24.81 -19.12
N VAL A 531 -8.18 25.73 -19.99
CA VAL A 531 -7.56 26.10 -21.27
C VAL A 531 -6.04 25.98 -21.18
N LYS A 532 -5.46 24.97 -21.83
CA LYS A 532 -4.03 25.00 -22.15
C LYS A 532 -3.86 26.16 -23.13
N PRO A 533 -3.04 27.19 -22.86
CA PRO A 533 -2.58 28.08 -23.91
C PRO A 533 -1.85 27.18 -24.92
N GLU A 534 -2.36 27.07 -26.15
CA GLU A 534 -1.84 26.17 -27.20
C GLU A 534 -0.40 26.51 -27.65
N MET A 535 0.35 27.34 -26.92
CA MET A 535 1.63 27.87 -27.39
C MET A 535 2.88 27.30 -26.74
N PHE A 536 2.81 26.43 -25.71
CA PHE A 536 4.04 26.02 -25.00
C PHE A 536 4.36 24.52 -24.91
N PHE A 537 3.42 23.61 -25.16
CA PHE A 537 3.69 22.18 -24.90
C PHE A 537 3.17 21.27 -26.01
N LYS A 538 3.95 21.13 -27.09
CA LYS A 538 3.91 19.90 -27.90
C LYS A 538 4.77 18.86 -27.19
N SER A 539 4.15 17.78 -26.70
CA SER A 539 4.86 16.63 -26.15
C SER A 539 5.68 15.96 -27.26
N ARG A 540 6.94 16.39 -27.41
CA ARG A 540 7.93 15.70 -28.24
C ARG A 540 8.68 14.67 -27.40
N ILE A 541 8.02 13.65 -26.86
CA ILE A 541 8.69 12.44 -26.36
C ILE A 541 7.67 11.30 -26.39
N VAL A 542 8.09 10.17 -26.95
CA VAL A 542 7.34 8.91 -27.05
C VAL A 542 7.41 8.18 -25.71
N ASP A 543 6.29 7.66 -25.24
CA ASP A 543 6.22 6.85 -24.03
C ASP A 543 6.91 5.49 -24.28
N VAL A 544 7.73 5.00 -23.34
CA VAL A 544 8.40 3.70 -23.51
C VAL A 544 7.38 2.56 -23.58
N THR A 545 6.22 2.75 -22.95
CA THR A 545 5.10 1.80 -23.08
C THR A 545 4.49 1.79 -24.49
N ASP A 546 4.61 2.87 -25.25
CA ASP A 546 4.20 2.92 -26.66
C ASP A 546 5.21 2.21 -27.59
N LEU A 547 6.45 1.96 -27.14
CA LEU A 547 7.43 1.13 -27.87
C LEU A 547 7.16 -0.38 -27.76
N PHE A 548 6.38 -0.81 -26.75
CA PHE A 548 6.13 -2.22 -26.45
C PHE A 548 4.65 -2.61 -26.55
N LYS A 549 3.80 -1.75 -27.13
CA LYS A 549 2.47 -2.18 -27.56
C LYS A 549 2.66 -3.08 -28.78
N ASP A 550 2.34 -4.36 -28.62
CA ASP A 550 2.21 -5.30 -29.72
C ASP A 550 1.25 -4.73 -30.76
N ASP A 551 1.81 -4.16 -31.84
CA ASP A 551 1.06 -3.92 -33.07
C ASP A 551 0.75 -5.30 -33.67
N SER A 552 -0.38 -5.86 -33.24
CA SER A 552 -1.12 -6.85 -34.01
C SER A 552 -1.13 -6.42 -35.48
N ILE A 553 -0.67 -7.32 -36.35
CA ILE A 553 -0.49 -7.19 -37.80
C ILE A 553 -1.52 -6.21 -38.40
N LYS A 554 -1.08 -4.98 -38.68
CA LYS A 554 -1.79 -4.06 -39.57
C LYS A 554 -1.23 -4.28 -40.97
N ASP A 555 -2.12 -4.55 -41.93
CA ASP A 555 -1.78 -4.69 -43.35
C ASP A 555 -0.97 -3.49 -43.85
N TYR A 556 0.29 -3.75 -44.24
CA TYR A 556 1.26 -2.75 -44.70
C TYR A 556 1.09 -2.38 -46.19
N ASP A 557 -0.09 -2.54 -46.78
CA ASP A 557 -0.24 -2.42 -48.24
C ASP A 557 -0.52 -1.00 -48.76
N ASN A 558 -0.66 0.02 -47.91
CA ASN A 558 -0.98 1.38 -48.35
C ASN A 558 -0.11 2.49 -47.72
N ILE A 559 1.22 2.38 -47.84
CA ILE A 559 2.12 3.52 -47.58
C ILE A 559 2.22 4.41 -48.84
N SER A 560 1.71 5.64 -48.76
CA SER A 560 1.84 6.65 -49.80
C SER A 560 3.16 7.41 -49.67
N TYR A 561 4.06 7.25 -50.63
CA TYR A 561 5.36 7.93 -50.66
C TYR A 561 5.26 9.26 -51.41
N LYS A 562 5.55 10.38 -50.72
CA LYS A 562 5.57 11.73 -51.32
C LYS A 562 6.70 11.93 -52.34
N ASN A 563 7.79 11.16 -52.24
CA ASN A 563 8.95 11.25 -53.12
C ASN A 563 9.08 9.96 -53.96
N THR A 564 9.05 10.11 -55.28
CA THR A 564 9.10 9.00 -56.24
C THR A 564 10.43 8.25 -56.24
N ALA A 565 11.55 8.91 -55.92
CA ALA A 565 12.86 8.26 -55.80
C ALA A 565 12.94 7.35 -54.57
N ILE A 566 12.30 7.75 -53.46
CA ILE A 566 12.20 6.93 -52.25
C ILE A 566 11.32 5.71 -52.52
N LYS A 567 10.20 5.90 -53.24
CA LYS A 567 9.32 4.80 -53.66
C LYS A 567 10.06 3.76 -54.51
N SER A 568 10.91 4.19 -55.44
CA SER A 568 11.71 3.26 -56.25
C SER A 568 12.78 2.54 -55.43
N ALA A 569 13.47 3.25 -54.53
CA ALA A 569 14.51 2.65 -53.68
C ALA A 569 13.95 1.57 -52.75
N VAL A 570 12.81 1.84 -52.10
CA VAL A 570 12.14 0.87 -51.22
C VAL A 570 11.69 -0.36 -52.00
N LYS A 571 11.14 -0.19 -53.21
CA LYS A 571 10.77 -1.31 -54.09
C LYS A 571 11.98 -2.16 -54.49
N GLN A 572 13.12 -1.53 -54.70
CA GLN A 572 14.35 -2.22 -55.09
C GLN A 572 14.92 -3.06 -53.93
N ILE A 573 14.89 -2.50 -52.71
CA ILE A 573 15.28 -3.19 -51.48
C ILE A 573 14.35 -4.38 -51.22
N GLN A 574 13.03 -4.18 -51.29
CA GLN A 574 12.08 -5.28 -51.11
C GLN A 574 12.33 -6.42 -52.12
N LYS A 575 12.63 -6.08 -53.38
CA LYS A 575 12.90 -7.07 -54.42
C LYS A 575 14.24 -7.79 -54.22
N SER A 576 15.27 -7.13 -53.67
CA SER A 576 16.53 -7.80 -53.33
C SER A 576 16.37 -8.71 -52.11
N THR A 577 15.68 -8.25 -51.07
CA THR A 577 15.42 -9.05 -49.86
C THR A 577 14.57 -10.28 -50.17
N GLN A 578 13.54 -10.16 -51.02
CA GLN A 578 12.73 -11.31 -51.44
C GLN A 578 13.59 -12.36 -52.19
N ARG A 579 14.53 -11.90 -53.02
CA ARG A 579 15.45 -12.80 -53.76
C ARG A 579 16.42 -13.51 -52.84
N GLU A 580 16.92 -12.84 -51.80
CA GLU A 580 17.78 -13.46 -50.78
C GLU A 580 17.02 -14.47 -49.94
N ILE A 581 15.80 -14.14 -49.50
CA ILE A 581 14.94 -15.09 -48.77
C ILE A 581 14.64 -16.32 -49.63
N THR A 582 14.33 -16.13 -50.91
CA THR A 582 14.07 -17.24 -51.84
C THR A 582 15.32 -18.10 -52.09
N LYS A 583 16.52 -17.50 -52.06
CA LYS A 583 17.79 -18.23 -52.12
C LYS A 583 18.05 -19.04 -50.86
N LEU A 584 17.77 -18.46 -49.68
CA LEU A 584 17.93 -19.13 -48.40
C LEU A 584 16.95 -20.31 -48.25
N MET A 585 15.72 -20.15 -48.73
CA MET A 585 14.71 -21.24 -48.72
C MET A 585 14.98 -22.36 -49.74
N LYS A 586 15.86 -22.16 -50.73
CA LYS A 586 16.29 -23.23 -51.66
C LYS A 586 17.49 -24.05 -51.15
N ASN A 587 18.14 -23.60 -50.09
CA ASN A 587 19.28 -24.26 -49.44
C ASN A 587 18.90 -24.93 -48.10
N ILE A 588 17.59 -25.02 -47.82
CA ILE A 588 16.97 -25.87 -46.79
C ILE A 588 16.20 -26.95 -47.55
#